data_AF-A0A611WB99-F1
#
_entry.id   AF-A0A611WB99-F1
#
_cell.length_a   1.000
_cell.length_b   1.000
_cell.length_c   1.000
_cell.angle_alpha   90.00
_cell.angle_beta   90.00
_cell.angle_gamma   90.00
#
_symmetry.space_group_name_H-M   'P 1'
#
loop_
_entity.id
_entity.type
_entity.pdbx_description
1 polymer ?
#
loop_
_entity_poly.entity_id
_entity_poly.type
_entity_poly.pdbx_seq_one_letter_code
_entity_poly.pdbx_strand_id
1 'polypeptide(L)'
;GEYLYHVDASQKKEILRLEMDTDNSYVQNLLLAAENVEAFKKAIEHDIHKIVNAVKKIFPVDGKTPELATVIQFLKTWFETEHIDRGLLVKEWAKGNRVSAIQRTESGANAGGGNKT
;
A
#
# COMPACT_ATOMS: atom_id res chain seq x y z
N GLY A 1 -21.24 -22.53 1.53
CA GLY A 1 -19.85 -22.19 1.86
C GLY A 1 -19.88 -20.84 2.51
N GLU A 2 -19.83 -20.81 3.83
CA GLU A 2 -20.01 -19.62 4.65
C GLU A 2 -18.76 -18.73 4.54
N TYR A 3 -18.91 -17.56 3.94
CA TYR A 3 -17.96 -16.47 4.13
C TYR A 3 -18.33 -15.77 5.45
N LEU A 4 -17.59 -16.14 6.49
CA LEU A 4 -17.77 -15.70 7.87
C LEU A 4 -17.36 -14.22 8.01
N TYR A 5 -18.22 -13.28 7.62
CA TYR A 5 -18.05 -11.86 7.92
C TYR A 5 -18.43 -11.58 9.38
N HIS A 6 -17.53 -11.87 10.29
CA HIS A 6 -17.60 -11.30 11.64
C HIS A 6 -16.51 -10.25 11.79
N VAL A 7 -16.75 -9.07 11.21
CA VAL A 7 -16.17 -7.86 11.81
C VAL A 7 -16.87 -7.72 13.16
N ASP A 8 -16.20 -8.14 14.23
CA ASP A 8 -16.75 -8.11 15.59
C ASP A 8 -17.08 -6.66 15.98
N ALA A 9 -18.05 -6.46 16.88
CA ALA A 9 -18.41 -5.13 17.39
C ALA A 9 -17.18 -4.40 17.97
N SER A 10 -16.24 -5.15 18.55
CA SER A 10 -14.96 -4.64 19.05
C SER A 10 -14.08 -4.09 17.92
N GLN A 11 -13.97 -4.82 16.80
CA GLN A 11 -13.21 -4.38 15.62
C GLN A 11 -13.84 -3.14 14.98
N LYS A 12 -15.18 -3.08 14.89
CA LYS A 12 -15.87 -1.87 14.42
C LYS A 12 -15.60 -0.67 15.31
N LYS A 13 -15.62 -0.86 16.64
CA LYS A 13 -15.32 0.20 17.60
C LYS A 13 -13.88 0.67 17.50
N GLU A 14 -12.94 -0.23 17.26
CA GLU A 14 -11.54 0.11 17.04
C GLU A 14 -11.33 0.87 15.73
N ILE A 15 -11.96 0.44 14.63
CA ILE A 15 -11.94 1.16 13.35
C ILE A 15 -12.48 2.58 13.53
N LEU A 16 -13.66 2.74 14.15
CA LEU A 16 -14.26 4.05 14.41
C LEU A 16 -13.36 4.92 15.28
N ARG A 17 -12.74 4.34 16.31
CA ARG A 17 -11.80 5.07 17.17
C ARG A 17 -10.58 5.54 16.37
N LEU A 18 -10.00 4.69 15.54
CA LEU A 18 -8.85 5.03 14.71
C LEU A 18 -9.18 6.07 13.65
N GLU A 19 -10.40 6.03 13.09
CA GLU A 19 -10.89 7.01 12.13
C GLU A 19 -11.13 8.38 12.78
N MET A 20 -11.70 8.41 13.99
CA MET A 20 -11.94 9.62 14.77
C MET A 20 -10.68 10.20 15.43
N ASP A 21 -9.62 9.40 15.57
CA ASP A 21 -8.32 9.83 16.11
C ASP A 21 -7.52 10.56 15.02
N THR A 22 -7.85 11.84 14.83
CA THR A 22 -7.17 12.71 13.86
C THR A 22 -5.72 13.01 14.23
N ASP A 23 -5.32 12.77 15.47
CA ASP A 23 -3.94 12.94 15.93
C ASP A 23 -3.06 11.75 15.50
N ASN A 24 -3.67 10.62 15.12
CA ASN A 24 -2.99 9.48 14.53
C ASN A 24 -2.64 9.73 13.04
N SER A 25 -1.58 10.51 12.83
CA SER A 25 -1.06 10.86 11.50
C SER A 25 -0.80 9.66 10.58
N TYR A 26 -0.48 8.47 11.13
CA TYR A 26 -0.30 7.26 10.34
C TYR A 26 -1.62 6.81 9.71
N VAL A 27 -2.67 6.66 10.52
CA VAL A 27 -3.99 6.24 10.04
C VAL A 27 -4.58 7.29 9.10
N GLN A 28 -4.47 8.57 9.46
CA GLN A 28 -4.99 9.66 8.64
C GLN A 28 -4.31 9.72 7.26
N ASN A 29 -2.98 9.55 7.19
CA ASN A 29 -2.29 9.55 5.90
C ASN A 29 -2.70 8.36 5.01
N LEU A 30 -2.99 7.19 5.61
CA LEU A 30 -3.49 6.03 4.85
C LEU A 30 -4.92 6.25 4.33
N LEU A 31 -5.82 6.75 5.17
CA LEU A 31 -7.20 7.05 4.79
C LEU A 31 -7.25 8.11 3.69
N LEU A 32 -6.54 9.23 3.88
CA LEU A 32 -6.45 10.29 2.88
C LEU A 32 -5.87 9.78 1.56
N ALA A 33 -4.83 8.94 1.59
CA ALA A 33 -4.27 8.39 0.37
C ALA A 33 -5.26 7.46 -0.36
N ALA A 34 -5.97 6.60 0.37
CA ALA A 34 -7.00 5.72 -0.19
C ALA A 34 -8.13 6.53 -0.86
N GLU A 35 -8.60 7.60 -0.21
CA GLU A 35 -9.64 8.49 -0.77
C GLU A 35 -9.19 9.24 -2.03
N ASN A 36 -7.90 9.62 -2.09
CA ASN A 36 -7.33 10.36 -3.21
C ASN A 36 -6.94 9.48 -4.42
N VAL A 37 -7.01 8.14 -4.30
CA VAL A 37 -6.64 7.23 -5.39
C VAL A 37 -7.90 6.53 -5.92
N GLU A 38 -8.40 7.01 -7.06
CA GLU A 38 -9.64 6.52 -7.68
C GLU A 38 -9.62 5.01 -7.96
N ALA A 39 -8.46 4.46 -8.34
CA ALA A 39 -8.30 3.03 -8.57
C ALA A 39 -8.48 2.21 -7.28
N PHE A 40 -8.10 2.76 -6.12
CA PHE A 40 -8.32 2.12 -4.83
C PHE A 40 -9.81 2.06 -4.50
N LYS A 41 -10.54 3.17 -4.69
CA LYS A 41 -11.99 3.23 -4.44
C LYS A 41 -12.81 2.29 -5.32
N LYS A 42 -12.30 1.98 -6.52
CA LYS A 42 -12.93 1.05 -7.48
C LYS A 42 -12.38 -0.38 -7.38
N ALA A 43 -11.41 -0.63 -6.49
CA ALA A 43 -10.77 -1.93 -6.38
C ALA A 43 -11.74 -2.98 -5.82
N ILE A 44 -11.65 -4.20 -6.36
CA ILE A 44 -12.34 -5.36 -5.80
C ILE A 44 -11.69 -5.80 -4.48
N GLU A 45 -12.45 -6.51 -3.63
CA GLU A 45 -11.99 -6.95 -2.29
C GLU A 45 -10.63 -7.67 -2.31
N HIS A 46 -10.40 -8.51 -3.31
CA HIS A 46 -9.12 -9.20 -3.49
C HIS A 46 -7.94 -8.25 -3.73
N ASP A 47 -8.13 -7.20 -4.53
CA ASP A 47 -7.08 -6.21 -4.78
C ASP A 47 -6.87 -5.30 -3.58
N ILE A 48 -7.95 -4.95 -2.86
CA ILE A 48 -7.90 -4.24 -1.56
C ILE A 48 -7.05 -5.03 -0.56
N HIS A 49 -7.31 -6.34 -0.41
CA HIS A 49 -6.55 -7.19 0.51
C HIS A 49 -5.04 -7.20 0.15
N LYS A 50 -4.71 -7.30 -1.13
CA LYS A 50 -3.31 -7.29 -1.60
C LYS A 50 -2.62 -5.96 -1.34
N ILE A 51 -3.25 -4.84 -1.68
CA ILE A 51 -2.63 -3.52 -1.49
C ILE A 51 -2.48 -3.17 -0.01
N VAL A 52 -3.44 -3.54 0.84
CA VAL A 52 -3.33 -3.35 2.30
C VAL A 52 -2.14 -4.12 2.87
N ASN A 53 -1.95 -5.37 2.46
CA ASN A 53 -0.78 -6.15 2.89
C ASN A 53 0.54 -5.56 2.37
N ALA A 54 0.55 -5.02 1.15
CA ALA A 54 1.73 -4.34 0.60
C ALA A 54 2.06 -3.06 1.38
N VAL A 55 1.05 -2.23 1.69
CA VAL A 55 1.19 -1.02 2.53
C VAL A 55 1.78 -1.37 3.89
N LYS A 56 1.22 -2.35 4.60
CA LYS A 56 1.74 -2.79 5.92
C LYS A 56 3.21 -3.23 5.88
N LYS A 57 3.62 -3.83 4.76
CA LYS A 57 5.00 -4.30 4.57
C LYS A 57 5.98 -3.16 4.29
N ILE A 58 5.55 -2.12 3.57
CA ILE A 58 6.41 -0.99 3.19
C ILE A 58 6.41 0.10 4.28
N PHE A 59 5.28 0.28 4.94
CA PHE A 59 5.03 1.27 5.98
C PHE A 59 4.51 0.53 7.22
N PRO A 60 5.40 -0.03 8.06
CA PRO A 60 4.97 -0.71 9.27
C PRO A 60 4.43 0.31 10.30
N VAL A 61 3.43 -0.12 11.09
CA VAL A 61 2.69 0.75 12.04
C VAL A 61 3.59 1.27 13.17
N ASP A 62 4.57 0.48 13.57
CA ASP A 62 5.60 0.79 14.58
C ASP A 62 6.81 1.53 13.98
N GLY A 63 6.79 1.80 12.67
CA GLY A 63 7.82 2.55 11.97
C GLY A 63 7.58 4.06 11.93
N LYS A 64 8.41 4.76 11.16
CA LYS A 64 8.20 6.18 10.86
C LYS A 64 6.90 6.34 10.05
N THR A 65 6.03 7.25 10.49
CA THR A 65 4.84 7.64 9.72
C THR A 65 5.23 8.04 8.30
N PRO A 66 4.68 7.38 7.26
CA PRO A 66 4.95 7.77 5.89
C PRO A 66 4.29 9.10 5.57
N GLU A 67 4.94 9.91 4.74
CA GLU A 67 4.35 11.14 4.21
C GLU A 67 3.17 10.80 3.30
N LEU A 68 2.09 11.59 3.38
CA LEU A 68 0.88 11.41 2.57
C LEU A 68 1.20 11.27 1.07
N ALA A 69 2.04 12.15 0.53
CA ALA A 69 2.44 12.12 -0.89
C ALA A 69 3.15 10.80 -1.26
N THR A 70 3.94 10.24 -0.35
CA THR A 70 4.63 8.95 -0.56
C THR A 70 3.63 7.79 -0.61
N VAL A 71 2.61 7.80 0.26
CA VAL A 71 1.56 6.77 0.25
C VAL A 71 0.72 6.88 -1.02
N ILE A 72 0.32 8.08 -1.43
CA ILE A 72 -0.42 8.32 -2.69
C ILE A 72 0.38 7.82 -3.89
N GLN A 73 1.68 8.14 -3.94
CA GLN A 73 2.56 7.67 -5.01
C GLN A 73 2.58 6.14 -5.07
N PHE A 74 2.76 5.48 -3.91
CA PHE A 74 2.78 4.03 -3.86
C PHE A 74 1.48 3.40 -4.37
N LEU A 75 0.33 3.89 -3.89
CA LEU A 75 -0.97 3.36 -4.29
C LEU A 75 -1.20 3.52 -5.81
N LYS A 76 -0.90 4.69 -6.38
CA LYS A 76 -1.02 4.92 -7.83
C LYS A 76 -0.13 3.95 -8.62
N THR A 77 1.15 3.90 -8.29
CA THR A 77 2.10 3.01 -8.95
C THR A 77 1.71 1.54 -8.81
N TRP A 78 1.16 1.12 -7.66
CA TRP A 78 0.68 -0.24 -7.46
C TRP A 78 -0.46 -0.65 -8.40
N PHE A 79 -1.44 0.24 -8.56
CA PHE A 79 -2.58 -0.01 -9.44
C PHE A 79 -2.20 0.06 -10.93
N GLU A 80 -1.23 0.91 -11.28
CA GLU A 80 -0.67 1.01 -12.63
C GLU A 80 0.26 -0.17 -12.98
N THR A 81 0.84 -0.83 -11.98
CA THR A 81 1.75 -1.97 -12.19
C THR A 81 0.97 -3.25 -12.49
N GLU A 82 1.42 -3.98 -13.51
CA GLU A 82 0.89 -5.29 -13.88
C GLU A 82 0.89 -6.25 -12.69
N HIS A 83 -0.15 -7.08 -12.59
CA HIS A 83 -0.34 -7.99 -11.46
C HIS A 83 0.88 -8.91 -11.21
N ILE A 84 1.58 -9.31 -12.28
CA ILE A 84 2.77 -10.16 -12.21
C ILE A 84 4.00 -9.45 -11.60
N ASP A 85 4.06 -8.12 -11.70
CA ASP A 85 5.19 -7.30 -11.26
C ASP A 85 4.96 -6.57 -9.95
N ARG A 86 3.71 -6.53 -9.47
CA ARG A 86 3.34 -6.01 -8.15
C ARG A 86 4.23 -6.59 -7.04
N GLY A 87 4.51 -7.90 -7.06
CA GLY A 87 5.41 -8.52 -6.08
C GLY A 87 6.82 -7.95 -6.07
N LEU A 88 7.36 -7.57 -7.25
CA LEU A 88 8.66 -6.94 -7.38
C LEU A 88 8.62 -5.48 -6.91
N LEU A 89 7.55 -4.75 -7.24
CA LEU A 89 7.32 -3.39 -6.77
C LEU A 89 7.34 -3.31 -5.23
N VAL A 90 6.66 -4.22 -4.52
CA VAL A 90 6.72 -4.25 -3.04
C VAL A 90 8.16 -4.42 -2.56
N LYS A 91 8.93 -5.31 -3.20
CA LYS A 91 10.31 -5.60 -2.76
C LYS A 91 11.20 -4.38 -2.89
N GLU A 92 11.08 -3.62 -3.97
CA GLU A 92 11.85 -2.38 -4.15
C GLU A 92 11.42 -1.30 -3.15
N TRP A 93 10.10 -1.09 -3.00
CA TRP A 93 9.59 -0.10 -2.05
C TRP A 93 9.92 -0.46 -0.58
N ALA A 94 9.90 -1.74 -0.21
CA ALA A 94 10.29 -2.18 1.13
C ALA A 94 11.77 -1.93 1.43
N LYS A 95 12.64 -1.87 0.41
CA LYS A 95 14.06 -1.47 0.57
C LYS A 95 14.26 0.04 0.63
N GLY A 96 13.21 0.83 0.44
CA GLY A 96 13.29 2.29 0.33
C GLY A 96 13.35 2.81 -1.11
N ASN A 97 13.40 1.94 -2.13
CA ASN A 97 13.48 2.35 -3.53
C ASN A 97 12.08 2.74 -4.04
N ARG A 98 11.84 4.05 -4.18
CA ARG A 98 10.56 4.64 -4.61
C ARG A 98 10.40 4.63 -6.13
N VAL A 99 10.54 3.46 -6.75
CA VAL A 99 10.42 3.30 -8.21
C VAL A 99 8.98 3.57 -8.68
N SER A 100 8.84 4.27 -9.81
CA SER A 100 7.53 4.61 -10.40
C SER A 100 7.01 3.57 -11.39
N ALA A 101 7.84 2.62 -11.82
CA ALA A 101 7.47 1.50 -12.67
C ALA A 101 8.49 0.37 -12.51
N ILE A 102 8.07 -0.87 -12.76
CA ILE A 102 8.98 -2.01 -12.87
C ILE A 102 9.49 -2.09 -14.32
N GLN A 103 10.81 -2.06 -14.47
CA GLN A 103 11.47 -2.33 -15.74
C GLN A 103 11.92 -3.80 -15.74
N ARG A 104 11.25 -4.64 -16.52
CA ARG A 104 11.72 -6.02 -16.74
C ARG A 104 12.90 -5.98 -17.70
N THR A 105 14.06 -6.40 -17.23
CA THR A 105 15.18 -6.77 -18.11
C THR A 105 14.89 -8.16 -18.69
N GLU A 106 15.20 -8.39 -19.96
CA GLU A 106 14.89 -9.63 -20.72
C GLU A 106 15.46 -10.93 -20.09
N SER A 107 16.33 -10.83 -19.09
CA SER A 107 16.96 -11.97 -18.41
C SER A 107 16.26 -12.43 -17.12
N GLY A 108 15.15 -11.81 -16.71
CA GLY A 108 14.45 -12.19 -15.47
C GLY A 108 15.22 -11.87 -14.18
N ALA A 109 16.31 -11.08 -14.26
CA ALA A 109 17.10 -10.63 -13.13
C ALA A 109 16.86 -9.14 -12.86
N ASN A 110 16.31 -8.82 -11.68
CA ASN A 110 16.08 -7.44 -11.22
C ASN A 110 17.42 -6.70 -11.05
N ALA A 111 17.66 -5.68 -11.88
CA ALA A 111 18.79 -4.78 -11.74
C ALA A 111 18.53 -3.78 -10.61
N GLY A 112 18.80 -4.22 -9.37
CA GLY A 112 19.01 -3.32 -8.26
C GLY A 112 20.33 -2.58 -8.47
N GLY A 113 20.27 -1.30 -8.83
CA GLY A 113 21.48 -0.50 -9.02
C GLY A 113 21.15 0.93 -9.34
N GLY A 114 20.72 1.70 -8.34
CA GLY A 114 20.65 3.15 -8.44
C GLY A 114 22.05 3.71 -8.66
N ASN A 115 22.31 4.23 -9.87
CA ASN A 115 23.52 4.99 -10.13
C ASN A 115 23.15 6.48 -10.08
N LYS A 116 23.70 7.19 -9.08
CA LYS A 116 23.76 8.65 -9.04
C LYS A 116 25.07 9.06 -9.69
N THR A 117 24.99 9.80 -10.79
CA THR A 117 26.09 10.64 -11.29
C THR A 117 25.80 12.08 -10.92
#